data_AF-A0A955YYJ5-F1
#
_entry.id   AF-A0A955YYJ5-F1
#
_cell.length_a   1.000
_cell.length_b   1.000
_cell.length_c   1.000
_cell.angle_alpha   90.00
_cell.angle_beta   90.00
_cell.angle_gamma   90.00
#
_symmetry.space_group_name_H-M   'P 1'
#
loop_
_entity.id
_entity.type
_entity.pdbx_description
1 polymer ?
#
loop_
_entity_poly.entity_id
_entity_poly.type
_entity_poly.pdbx_seq_one_letter_code
_entity_poly.pdbx_strand_id
1 'polypeptide(L)'
;MRTLAQGVPVPRIRSSTIVLLSLGMVAGCAGEASKTEANLDGVPSIEAVVDFRVGDNGGYGSRKLPGIVQGAPRGAGERMGSFHVVSLGVGGEITVRLSEEAVDGPGPDLLVFENAFRYGEDAIFIEPAFVEVSLDGKS
;
A
#
# COMPACT_ATOMS: atom_id res chain seq x y z
N MET A 1 10.58 37.95 31.79
CA MET A 1 10.86 37.34 30.47
C MET A 1 10.72 35.83 30.59
N ARG A 2 10.04 35.17 29.64
CA ARG A 2 10.08 33.71 29.45
C ARG A 2 10.18 33.48 27.94
N THR A 3 11.23 32.80 27.50
CA THR A 3 11.44 32.48 26.09
C THR A 3 10.45 31.39 25.69
N LEU A 4 9.69 31.61 24.61
CA LEU A 4 8.90 30.55 24.00
C LEU A 4 9.86 29.53 23.37
N ALA A 5 9.69 28.24 23.67
CA ALA A 5 10.41 27.20 22.99
C ALA A 5 10.06 27.25 21.50
N GLN A 6 11.05 27.44 20.64
CA GLN A 6 10.87 27.23 19.20
C GLN A 6 10.57 25.75 18.99
N GLY A 7 9.48 25.45 18.27
CA GLY A 7 9.09 24.07 18.00
C GLY A 7 10.22 23.32 17.30
N VAL A 8 10.45 22.07 17.70
CA VAL A 8 11.40 21.19 17.00
C VAL A 8 10.98 21.15 15.53
N PRO A 9 11.88 21.44 14.57
CA PRO A 9 11.53 21.40 13.17
C PRO A 9 11.26 19.95 12.76
N VAL A 10 9.98 19.60 12.65
CA VAL A 10 9.55 18.32 12.06
C VAL A 10 10.16 18.23 10.65
N PRO A 11 10.95 17.20 10.34
CA PRO A 11 11.59 17.08 9.05
C PRO A 11 10.51 16.91 7.97
N ARG A 12 10.38 17.92 7.11
CA ARG A 12 9.55 17.80 5.90
C ARG A 12 10.26 16.87 4.92
N ILE A 13 9.94 15.58 5.00
CA ILE A 13 10.40 14.56 4.07
C ILE A 13 9.86 14.93 2.69
N ARG A 14 10.76 15.39 1.80
CA ARG A 14 10.44 15.74 0.42
C ARG A 14 10.76 14.59 -0.53
N SER A 15 9.93 13.54 -0.52
CA SER A 15 9.83 12.62 -1.65
C SER A 15 8.56 11.79 -1.62
N SER A 16 7.87 11.73 -2.76
CA SER A 16 6.94 10.65 -3.11
C SER A 16 7.72 9.43 -3.63
N THR A 17 7.05 8.26 -3.69
CA THR A 17 7.38 7.10 -4.56
C THR A 17 8.29 6.02 -3.99
N ILE A 18 7.71 4.98 -3.35
CA ILE A 18 7.70 3.57 -3.82
C ILE A 18 6.90 2.72 -2.79
N VAL A 19 6.31 1.60 -3.21
CA VAL A 19 5.62 0.61 -2.35
C VAL A 19 5.79 -0.79 -2.97
N LEU A 20 6.41 -1.75 -2.28
CA LEU A 20 6.76 -3.07 -2.85
C LEU A 20 6.04 -4.35 -2.24
N LEU A 21 5.16 -4.25 -1.21
CA LEU A 21 4.17 -5.24 -0.62
C LEU A 21 4.43 -6.34 0.50
N SER A 22 5.57 -6.43 1.22
CA SER A 22 5.78 -6.68 2.68
C SER A 22 4.87 -7.63 3.46
N LEU A 23 5.35 -8.86 3.71
CA LEU A 23 5.63 -9.41 5.05
C LEU A 23 5.05 -8.61 6.25
N GLY A 24 3.84 -8.98 6.67
CA GLY A 24 3.27 -8.46 7.90
C GLY A 24 3.88 -9.11 9.15
N MET A 25 4.43 -8.28 10.04
CA MET A 25 4.16 -8.40 11.49
C MET A 25 4.38 -7.06 12.21
N VAL A 26 3.37 -6.18 12.16
CA VAL A 26 3.30 -5.05 13.08
C VAL A 26 2.73 -5.52 14.41
N ALA A 27 3.58 -5.64 15.43
CA ALA A 27 3.16 -5.87 16.82
C ALA A 27 2.60 -4.57 17.44
N GLY A 28 1.51 -4.06 16.87
CA GLY A 28 0.83 -2.85 17.32
C GLY A 28 0.09 -3.09 18.63
N CYS A 29 0.58 -2.50 19.72
CA CYS A 29 -0.03 -2.65 21.04
C CYS A 29 -1.12 -1.59 21.28
N ALA A 30 -2.32 -2.05 21.68
CA ALA A 30 -3.45 -1.26 22.17
C ALA A 30 -4.08 -0.23 21.20
N GLY A 31 -5.06 -0.70 20.42
CA GLY A 31 -6.10 0.11 19.79
C GLY A 31 -7.19 -0.79 19.24
N GLU A 32 -8.46 -0.61 19.66
CA GLU A 32 -9.55 -1.41 19.12
C GLU A 32 -9.78 -1.04 17.65
N ALA A 33 -9.69 -2.04 16.76
CA ALA A 33 -9.94 -1.86 15.34
C ALA A 33 -11.42 -1.61 15.09
N SER A 34 -11.82 -0.33 15.13
CA SER A 34 -13.17 0.11 14.79
C SER A 34 -13.56 -0.40 13.41
N LYS A 35 -14.77 -0.95 13.28
CA LYS A 35 -15.38 -1.30 11.98
C LYS A 35 -15.88 -0.03 11.26
N THR A 36 -14.99 0.94 11.12
CA THR A 36 -15.16 2.10 10.27
C THR A 36 -14.56 1.73 8.92
N GLU A 37 -15.40 1.55 7.90
CA GLU A 37 -14.95 1.58 6.50
C GLU A 37 -14.17 2.89 6.32
N ALA A 38 -12.85 2.80 6.09
CA ALA A 38 -12.03 4.00 5.95
C ALA A 38 -12.49 4.76 4.71
N ASN A 39 -12.94 6.01 4.86
CA ASN A 39 -13.24 6.84 3.71
C ASN A 39 -11.93 7.26 3.05
N LEU A 40 -11.55 6.56 1.98
CA LEU A 40 -10.34 6.80 1.21
C LEU A 40 -10.57 7.79 0.04
N ASP A 41 -11.76 8.36 -0.10
CA ASP A 41 -12.03 9.40 -1.11
C ASP A 41 -11.17 10.64 -0.84
N GLY A 42 -10.30 10.99 -1.80
CA GLY A 42 -9.38 12.12 -1.69
C GLY A 42 -8.11 11.86 -0.89
N VAL A 43 -7.89 10.63 -0.40
CA VAL A 43 -6.59 10.23 0.18
C VAL A 43 -5.57 10.06 -0.95
N PRO A 44 -4.31 10.52 -0.79
CA PRO A 44 -3.24 10.29 -1.76
C PRO A 44 -3.11 8.81 -2.11
N SER A 45 -2.93 8.53 -3.40
CA SER A 45 -2.92 7.15 -3.93
C SER A 45 -1.88 7.01 -5.05
N ILE A 46 -1.88 5.87 -5.74
CA ILE A 46 -0.94 5.65 -6.86
C ILE A 46 -1.30 6.59 -8.02
N GLU A 47 -0.39 7.49 -8.36
CA GLU A 47 -0.47 8.35 -9.55
C GLU A 47 -0.10 7.54 -10.81
N ALA A 48 0.99 6.76 -10.74
CA ALA A 48 1.54 6.07 -11.91
C ALA A 48 2.29 4.79 -11.54
N VAL A 49 2.38 3.87 -12.50
CA VAL A 49 3.32 2.75 -12.48
C VAL A 49 4.63 3.21 -13.14
N VAL A 50 5.76 2.89 -12.53
CA VAL A 50 7.11 3.29 -12.95
C VAL A 50 7.82 2.14 -13.66
N ASP A 51 7.80 0.95 -13.07
CA ASP A 51 8.13 -0.34 -13.71
C ASP A 51 7.15 -1.41 -13.24
N PHE A 52 7.03 -2.49 -14.02
CA PHE A 52 6.22 -3.66 -13.69
C PHE A 52 6.80 -4.92 -14.33
N ARG A 53 7.16 -5.89 -13.49
CA ARG A 53 7.82 -7.14 -13.89
C ARG A 53 6.97 -8.32 -13.45
N VAL A 54 6.52 -9.12 -14.42
CA VAL A 54 5.75 -10.34 -14.15
C VAL A 54 6.68 -11.46 -13.70
N GLY A 55 6.43 -12.01 -12.52
CA GLY A 55 7.04 -13.23 -12.00
C GLY A 55 6.25 -14.48 -12.35
N ASP A 56 6.71 -15.64 -11.89
CA ASP A 56 6.12 -16.93 -12.24
C ASP A 56 4.66 -17.04 -11.75
N ASN A 57 3.78 -17.46 -12.66
CA ASN A 57 2.31 -17.54 -12.52
C ASN A 57 1.58 -16.18 -12.35
N GLY A 58 2.29 -15.05 -12.43
CA GLY A 58 1.70 -13.71 -12.30
C GLY A 58 1.05 -13.16 -13.56
N GLY A 59 0.87 -11.84 -13.59
CA GLY A 59 0.44 -11.10 -14.78
C GLY A 59 -1.07 -11.01 -14.98
N TYR A 60 -1.90 -11.57 -14.08
CA TYR A 60 -3.32 -11.23 -14.02
C TYR A 60 -3.49 -9.71 -13.86
N GLY A 61 -4.48 -9.12 -14.50
CA GLY A 61 -4.79 -7.68 -14.40
C GLY A 61 -3.83 -6.75 -15.17
N SER A 62 -2.60 -7.17 -15.49
CA SER A 62 -1.53 -6.37 -16.14
C SER A 62 -1.99 -5.50 -17.31
N ARG A 63 -2.85 -6.02 -18.19
CA ARG A 63 -3.41 -5.30 -19.36
C ARG A 63 -4.31 -4.10 -19.01
N LYS A 64 -4.58 -3.87 -17.72
CA LYS A 64 -5.38 -2.75 -17.18
C LYS A 64 -4.52 -1.76 -16.38
N LEU A 65 -3.20 -1.90 -16.35
CA LEU A 65 -2.30 -0.93 -15.72
C LEU A 65 -2.27 0.39 -16.54
N PRO A 66 -2.10 1.55 -15.89
CA PRO A 66 -2.01 1.75 -14.43
C PRO A 66 -3.38 1.67 -13.73
N GLY A 67 -4.50 1.86 -14.45
CA GLY A 67 -5.84 2.06 -13.88
C GLY A 67 -6.32 1.05 -12.84
N ILE A 68 -5.93 -0.23 -12.93
CA ILE A 68 -6.32 -1.26 -11.95
C ILE A 68 -5.62 -1.14 -10.58
N VAL A 69 -4.53 -0.37 -10.47
CA VAL A 69 -3.85 -0.05 -9.20
C VAL A 69 -4.03 1.42 -8.77
N GLN A 70 -4.82 2.22 -9.49
CA GLN A 70 -5.08 3.62 -9.17
C GLN A 70 -6.35 3.79 -8.32
N GLY A 71 -6.34 4.74 -7.39
CA GLY A 71 -7.44 5.02 -6.47
C GLY A 71 -7.57 4.01 -5.32
N ALA A 72 -8.73 4.03 -4.64
CA ALA A 72 -8.97 3.21 -3.46
C ALA A 72 -9.04 1.69 -3.78
N PRO A 73 -8.56 0.81 -2.86
CA PRO A 73 -8.65 -0.63 -3.00
C PRO A 73 -10.12 -1.08 -3.06
N ARG A 74 -10.42 -2.08 -3.89
CA ARG A 74 -11.77 -2.63 -4.07
C ARG A 74 -11.79 -4.11 -3.73
N GLY A 75 -12.05 -4.45 -2.47
CA GLY A 75 -12.21 -5.84 -2.02
C GLY A 75 -13.53 -6.46 -2.47
N ALA A 76 -13.70 -7.77 -2.23
CA ALA A 76 -14.94 -8.50 -2.46
C ALA A 76 -15.46 -9.24 -1.19
N GLY A 77 -14.95 -8.87 -0.02
CA GLY A 77 -15.28 -9.44 1.28
C GLY A 77 -14.40 -10.64 1.68
N GLU A 78 -14.51 -11.09 2.93
CA GLU A 78 -13.62 -12.11 3.52
C GLU A 78 -13.57 -13.45 2.73
N ARG A 79 -14.63 -13.80 2.01
CA ARG A 79 -14.81 -15.12 1.35
C ARG A 79 -14.75 -15.08 -0.18
N MET A 80 -14.29 -13.99 -0.78
CA MET A 80 -14.15 -13.87 -2.24
C MET A 80 -13.03 -12.88 -2.59
N GLY A 81 -12.13 -13.31 -3.47
CA GLY A 81 -11.09 -12.44 -4.02
C GLY A 81 -11.65 -11.41 -4.98
N SER A 82 -11.08 -10.21 -4.96
CA SER A 82 -11.36 -9.19 -5.97
C SER A 82 -10.63 -9.47 -7.28
N PHE A 83 -11.23 -9.03 -8.38
CA PHE A 83 -10.61 -8.97 -9.71
C PHE A 83 -10.09 -7.56 -10.07
N HIS A 84 -10.13 -6.62 -9.12
CA HIS A 84 -9.53 -5.28 -9.25
C HIS A 84 -8.10 -5.25 -8.70
N VAL A 85 -7.28 -6.17 -9.21
CA VAL A 85 -5.89 -6.38 -8.80
C VAL A 85 -4.99 -6.64 -10.01
N VAL A 86 -3.70 -6.37 -9.84
CA VAL A 86 -2.64 -7.02 -10.62
C VAL A 86 -2.00 -8.10 -9.74
N SER A 87 -1.82 -9.31 -10.25
CA SER A 87 -0.99 -10.33 -9.55
C SER A 87 0.44 -10.22 -10.08
N LEU A 88 1.40 -10.14 -9.16
CA LEU A 88 2.82 -10.02 -9.51
C LEU A 88 3.41 -11.36 -9.96
N GLY A 89 3.00 -12.47 -9.33
CA GLY A 89 3.65 -13.77 -9.45
C GLY A 89 4.93 -13.88 -8.61
N VAL A 90 5.49 -15.09 -8.52
CA VAL A 90 6.68 -15.36 -7.71
C VAL A 90 7.90 -14.67 -8.33
N GLY A 91 8.54 -13.78 -7.57
CA GLY A 91 9.63 -12.93 -8.07
C GLY A 91 9.17 -11.79 -9.00
N GLY A 92 7.86 -11.51 -9.03
CA GLY A 92 7.31 -10.34 -9.71
C GLY A 92 7.44 -9.07 -8.87
N GLU A 93 7.39 -7.92 -9.55
CA GLU A 93 7.66 -6.61 -8.96
C GLU A 93 6.74 -5.54 -9.55
N ILE A 94 6.36 -4.54 -8.76
CA ILE A 94 5.74 -3.31 -9.26
C ILE A 94 6.30 -2.09 -8.53
N THR A 95 6.75 -1.10 -9.29
CA THR A 95 7.29 0.15 -8.78
C THR A 95 6.23 1.24 -9.01
N VAL A 96 5.73 1.88 -7.95
CA VAL A 96 4.57 2.81 -8.05
C VAL A 96 4.85 4.19 -7.47
N ARG A 97 4.46 5.23 -8.21
CA ARG A 97 4.51 6.65 -7.81
C ARG A 97 3.27 7.01 -7.01
N LEU A 98 3.48 7.61 -5.84
CA LEU A 98 2.40 8.18 -5.02
C LEU A 98 2.10 9.61 -5.49
N SER A 99 0.83 10.00 -5.46
CA SER A 99 0.36 11.32 -5.92
C SER A 99 0.81 12.49 -5.03
N GLU A 100 1.16 12.21 -3.77
CA GLU A 100 1.74 13.17 -2.84
C GLU A 100 2.92 12.53 -2.09
N GLU A 101 3.67 13.31 -1.31
CA GLU A 101 4.80 12.84 -0.52
C GLU A 101 4.27 12.14 0.75
N ALA A 102 4.80 10.96 1.09
CA ALA A 102 4.44 10.30 2.35
C ALA A 102 5.23 10.98 3.49
N VAL A 103 4.53 11.52 4.49
CA VAL A 103 5.12 12.32 5.57
C VAL A 103 4.69 11.79 6.93
N ASP A 104 5.67 11.41 7.74
CA ASP A 104 5.55 10.99 9.15
C ASP A 104 4.65 11.94 9.96
N GLY A 105 3.51 11.41 10.43
CA GLY A 105 2.49 12.15 11.14
C GLY A 105 1.66 11.30 12.12
N PRO A 106 0.57 11.85 12.68
CA PRO A 106 -0.25 11.16 13.69
C PRO A 106 -1.11 10.02 13.13
N GLY A 107 -0.52 8.87 12.80
CA GLY A 107 -1.22 7.67 12.34
C GLY A 107 -0.32 6.75 11.51
N PRO A 108 -0.91 5.87 10.68
CA PRO A 108 -0.19 5.19 9.61
C PRO A 108 -0.13 6.10 8.37
N ASP A 109 1.07 6.49 7.94
CA ASP A 109 1.27 7.39 6.78
C ASP A 109 1.18 6.66 5.43
N LEU A 110 1.22 5.31 5.46
CA LEU A 110 1.05 4.43 4.32
C LEU A 110 0.08 3.30 4.67
N LEU A 111 -0.91 3.08 3.81
CA LEU A 111 -1.80 1.92 3.87
C LEU A 111 -1.55 1.01 2.66
N VAL A 112 -1.42 -0.29 2.94
CA VAL A 112 -1.12 -1.34 1.95
C VAL A 112 -2.16 -2.44 2.09
N PHE A 113 -2.72 -2.88 0.97
CA PHE A 113 -3.82 -3.84 0.95
C PHE A 113 -3.48 -5.05 0.08
N GLU A 114 -3.52 -6.23 0.69
CA GLU A 114 -3.46 -7.52 0.00
C GLU A 114 -4.88 -7.99 -0.36
N ASN A 115 -5.02 -8.69 -1.49
CA ASN A 115 -6.27 -9.35 -1.89
C ASN A 115 -6.39 -10.75 -1.28
N ALA A 116 -6.20 -10.85 0.04
CA ALA A 116 -6.31 -12.11 0.77
C ALA A 116 -7.78 -12.47 1.02
N PHE A 117 -8.16 -13.74 0.83
CA PHE A 117 -9.53 -14.21 1.06
C PHE A 117 -9.61 -15.70 1.43
N ARG A 118 -10.62 -16.07 2.21
CA ARG A 118 -10.95 -17.47 2.52
C ARG A 118 -11.63 -18.15 1.35
N TYR A 119 -11.32 -19.41 1.11
CA TYR A 119 -12.03 -20.27 0.16
C TYR A 119 -12.17 -21.70 0.69
N GLY A 120 -13.17 -22.44 0.19
CA GLY A 120 -13.53 -23.74 0.77
C GLY A 120 -13.97 -23.61 2.23
N GLU A 121 -13.60 -24.59 3.06
CA GLU A 121 -13.88 -24.59 4.50
C GLU A 121 -12.80 -23.80 5.26
N ASP A 122 -11.55 -24.29 5.26
CA ASP A 122 -10.44 -23.74 6.07
C ASP A 122 -9.28 -23.08 5.27
N ALA A 123 -9.35 -23.01 3.94
CA ALA A 123 -8.26 -22.47 3.13
C ALA A 123 -8.29 -20.94 3.01
N ILE A 124 -7.10 -20.33 2.83
CA ILE A 124 -6.92 -18.90 2.60
C ILE A 124 -5.99 -18.72 1.40
N PHE A 125 -6.35 -17.82 0.49
CA PHE A 125 -5.51 -17.37 -0.61
C PHE A 125 -4.72 -16.14 -0.15
N ILE A 126 -3.41 -16.15 -0.36
CA ILE A 126 -2.45 -15.07 -0.06
C ILE A 126 -1.35 -15.02 -1.13
N GLU A 127 -0.88 -13.82 -1.47
CA GLU A 127 0.22 -13.52 -2.42
C GLU A 127 1.10 -12.36 -1.90
N PRO A 128 2.00 -12.59 -0.92
CA PRO A 128 2.85 -11.55 -0.35
C PRO A 128 4.05 -11.16 -1.25
N ALA A 129 4.42 -9.86 -1.25
CA ALA A 129 5.64 -9.30 -1.87
C ALA A 129 6.52 -8.52 -0.83
N PHE A 130 7.13 -7.36 -1.14
CA PHE A 130 8.23 -6.71 -0.34
C PHE A 130 8.31 -5.14 -0.08
N VAL A 131 7.35 -4.40 0.57
CA VAL A 131 7.52 -3.41 1.71
C VAL A 131 8.71 -2.47 1.73
N GLU A 132 9.18 -2.00 0.58
CA GLU A 132 10.18 -0.94 0.50
C GLU A 132 9.55 0.39 0.02
N VAL A 133 10.17 1.51 0.41
CA VAL A 133 9.78 2.90 0.13
C VAL A 133 11.06 3.70 -0.11
N SER A 134 11.12 4.52 -1.17
CA SER A 134 12.30 5.36 -1.45
C SER A 134 12.29 6.65 -0.64
N LEU A 135 13.47 7.05 -0.16
CA LEU A 135 13.68 8.30 0.59
C LEU A 135 14.18 9.46 -0.30
N ASP A 136 14.58 9.18 -1.55
CA ASP A 136 15.15 10.17 -2.48
C ASP A 136 14.46 10.24 -3.85
N GLY A 137 13.34 9.52 -3.99
CA GLY A 137 12.50 9.47 -5.18
C GLY A 137 13.05 8.62 -6.32
N LYS A 138 14.09 7.80 -6.08
CA LYS A 138 14.67 6.88 -7.06
C LYS A 138 14.44 5.41 -6.72
N SER A 139 14.51 4.59 -7.76
CA SER A 139 14.68 3.13 -7.76
C SER A 139 16.17 2.78 -7.88
#